data_AF-A0A662J5D2-F1
#
_entry.id   AF-A0A662J5D2-F1
#
_cell.length_a   1.000
_cell.length_b   1.000
_cell.length_c   1.000
_cell.angle_alpha   90.00
_cell.angle_beta   90.00
_cell.angle_gamma   90.00
#
_symmetry.space_group_name_H-M   'P 1'
#
loop_
_entity.id
_entity.type
_entity.pdbx_description
1 polymer ?
#
loop_
_entity_poly.entity_id
_entity_poly.type
_entity_poly.pdbx_seq_one_letter_code
_entity_poly.pdbx_strand_id
1 'polypeptide(L)'
;MKRLTSAEKPETIEGRQYHIACAPGDVAPYVLLPGDPERVVRIAKYWDYYELKAKHREYVTYTGRYKGVPISATSTGIGSESTAIAIEELLRVG
;
A
#
# COMPACT_ATOMS: atom_id res chain seq x y z
N MET A 1 4.79 15.78 -12.70
CA MET A 1 3.93 15.39 -11.56
C MET A 1 2.62 14.87 -12.13
N LYS A 2 2.12 13.71 -11.69
CA LYS A 2 0.79 13.23 -12.14
C LYS A 2 -0.26 14.26 -11.69
N ARG A 3 -1.20 14.62 -12.57
CA ARG A 3 -2.23 15.62 -12.27
C ARG A 3 -3.14 15.06 -11.18
N LEU A 4 -3.27 15.80 -10.08
CA LEU A 4 -4.19 15.50 -8.99
C LEU A 4 -5.59 15.99 -9.33
N THR A 5 -6.60 15.32 -8.79
CA THR A 5 -8.01 15.64 -9.00
C THR A 5 -8.46 16.84 -8.15
N SER A 6 -8.16 16.84 -6.85
CA SER A 6 -8.56 17.89 -5.89
C SER A 6 -7.65 17.91 -4.66
N ALA A 7 -7.63 19.04 -3.93
CA ALA A 7 -7.00 19.12 -2.60
C ALA A 7 -7.81 18.37 -1.52
N GLU A 8 -9.13 18.25 -1.68
CA GLU A 8 -10.02 17.57 -0.73
C GLU A 8 -9.89 16.03 -0.80
N LYS A 9 -9.60 15.52 -2.01
CA LYS A 9 -9.38 14.11 -2.29
C LYS A 9 -8.14 13.99 -3.16
N PRO A 10 -6.94 14.00 -2.55
CA PRO A 10 -5.71 13.98 -3.31
C PRO A 10 -5.48 12.57 -3.87
N GLU A 11 -5.97 12.36 -5.09
CA GLU A 11 -5.71 11.19 -5.91
C GLU A 11 -5.34 11.62 -7.33
N THR A 12 -4.65 10.76 -8.06
CA THR A 12 -4.33 11.03 -9.46
C THR A 12 -5.54 10.78 -10.36
N ILE A 13 -5.51 11.30 -11.58
CA ILE A 13 -6.51 10.96 -12.62
C ILE A 13 -6.62 9.45 -12.91
N GLU A 14 -5.62 8.65 -12.51
CA GLU A 14 -5.59 7.20 -12.67
C GLU A 14 -6.10 6.46 -11.41
N GLY A 15 -6.66 7.18 -10.44
CA GLY A 15 -7.18 6.61 -9.19
C GLY A 15 -6.10 6.22 -8.17
N ARG A 16 -4.84 6.64 -8.37
CA ARG A 16 -3.76 6.37 -7.40
C ARG A 16 -3.84 7.33 -6.24
N GLN A 17 -3.76 6.81 -5.02
CA GLN A 17 -3.72 7.63 -3.81
C GLN A 17 -2.40 8.39 -3.69
N TYR A 18 -2.43 9.55 -3.04
CA TYR A 18 -1.32 10.50 -3.04
C TYR A 18 -0.11 10.03 -2.23
N HIS A 19 -0.32 9.42 -1.07
CA HIS A 19 0.77 9.02 -0.18
C HIS A 19 1.27 7.62 -0.47
N ILE A 20 0.38 6.62 -0.59
CA ILE A 20 0.77 5.22 -0.77
C ILE A 20 1.02 4.83 -2.24
N ALA A 21 0.59 5.66 -3.19
CA ALA A 21 0.71 5.45 -4.64
C ALA A 21 0.07 4.17 -5.20
N CYS A 22 -0.80 3.51 -4.42
CA CYS A 22 -1.64 2.39 -4.85
C CYS A 22 -2.92 2.89 -5.54
N ALA A 23 -3.44 2.10 -6.48
CA ALA A 23 -4.73 2.25 -7.14
C ALA A 23 -5.64 1.03 -6.84
N PRO A 24 -6.94 1.12 -7.16
CA PRO A 24 -7.84 -0.02 -7.06
C PRO A 24 -7.30 -1.26 -7.79
N GLY A 25 -7.29 -2.39 -7.09
CA GLY A 25 -6.74 -3.66 -7.57
C GLY A 25 -5.25 -3.89 -7.28
N ASP A 26 -4.52 -2.90 -6.75
CA ASP A 26 -3.14 -3.10 -6.31
C ASP A 26 -3.06 -3.88 -4.99
N VAL A 27 -4.06 -3.78 -4.12
CA VAL A 27 -4.07 -4.39 -2.78
C VAL A 27 -5.11 -5.50 -2.64
N ALA A 28 -4.81 -6.48 -1.79
CA ALA A 28 -5.68 -7.58 -1.44
C ALA A 28 -6.55 -7.24 -0.21
N PRO A 29 -7.66 -7.97 0.03
CA PRO A 29 -8.56 -7.72 1.18
C PRO A 29 -7.89 -7.84 2.56
N TYR A 30 -6.75 -8.51 2.65
CA TYR A 30 -5.96 -8.63 3.87
C TYR A 30 -4.63 -7.90 3.70
N VAL A 31 -4.38 -6.90 4.55
CA VAL A 31 -3.16 -6.09 4.50
C VAL A 31 -2.44 -6.14 5.85
N LEU A 32 -1.17 -6.54 5.83
CA LEU A 32 -0.26 -6.44 6.98
C LEU A 32 0.39 -5.06 7.01
N LEU A 33 0.48 -4.44 8.19
CA LEU A 33 0.95 -3.06 8.36
C LEU A 33 2.22 -2.97 9.21
N PRO A 34 3.39 -3.45 8.74
CA PRO A 34 4.65 -3.24 9.45
C PRO A 34 5.07 -1.76 9.39
N GLY A 35 5.80 -1.26 10.38
CA GLY A 35 6.33 0.11 10.31
C GLY A 35 7.45 0.27 9.26
N ASP A 36 8.46 -0.58 9.33
CA ASP A 36 9.67 -0.50 8.49
C ASP A 36 9.42 -0.96 7.03
N PRO A 37 9.72 -0.13 6.01
CA PRO A 37 9.66 -0.49 4.59
C PRO A 37 10.40 -1.78 4.21
N GLU A 38 11.56 -2.04 4.82
CA GLU A 38 12.34 -3.24 4.51
C GLU A 38 11.69 -4.51 5.08
N ARG A 39 10.85 -4.37 6.11
CA ARG A 39 10.11 -5.49 6.69
C ARG A 39 9.03 -5.99 5.74
N VAL A 40 8.48 -5.15 4.87
CA VAL A 40 7.45 -5.52 3.89
C VAL A 40 7.98 -6.62 2.96
N VAL A 41 9.13 -6.39 2.32
CA VAL A 41 9.72 -7.38 1.41
C VAL A 41 10.20 -8.62 2.17
N ARG A 42 10.65 -8.48 3.42
CA ARG A 42 11.01 -9.63 4.27
C ARG A 42 9.81 -10.53 4.56
N ILE A 43 8.63 -9.95 4.83
CA ILE A 43 7.37 -10.69 4.99
C ILE A 43 6.96 -11.35 3.67
N ALA A 44 7.01 -10.60 2.57
CA ALA A 44 6.59 -11.07 1.25
C ALA A 44 7.37 -12.30 0.76
N LYS A 45 8.64 -12.46 1.16
CA LYS A 45 9.47 -13.64 0.84
C LYS A 45 8.91 -14.98 1.33
N TYR A 46 7.95 -14.98 2.25
CA TYR A 46 7.29 -16.19 2.75
C TYR A 46 6.01 -16.55 1.98
N TRP A 47 5.64 -15.77 0.97
CA TRP A 47 4.44 -15.97 0.17
C TRP A 47 4.70 -16.88 -1.04
N ASP A 48 3.63 -17.48 -1.56
CA ASP A 48 3.66 -18.33 -2.75
C ASP A 48 4.08 -17.52 -3.99
N TYR A 49 3.59 -16.26 -4.07
CA TYR A 49 4.10 -15.24 -4.98
C TYR A 49 3.98 -13.87 -4.32
N TYR A 50 4.81 -12.92 -4.78
CA TYR A 50 4.72 -11.53 -4.37
C TYR A 50 5.19 -10.59 -5.49
N GLU A 51 4.57 -9.42 -5.59
CA GLU A 51 4.89 -8.38 -6.56
C GLU A 51 4.95 -7.02 -5.84
N LEU A 52 5.93 -6.19 -6.18
CA LEU A 52 5.97 -4.80 -5.72
C LEU A 52 4.90 -4.00 -6.47
N LYS A 53 3.96 -3.42 -5.73
CA LYS A 53 2.88 -2.60 -6.31
C LYS A 53 3.21 -1.11 -6.27
N ALA A 54 3.73 -0.64 -5.15
CA ALA A 54 4.08 0.76 -4.98
C ALA A 54 5.27 0.92 -4.03
N LYS A 55 6.08 1.95 -4.29
CA LYS A 55 7.09 2.46 -3.38
C LYS A 55 7.11 3.97 -3.49
N HIS A 56 6.60 4.64 -2.46
CA HIS A 56 6.51 6.09 -2.41
C HIS A 56 6.64 6.56 -0.96
N ARG A 57 7.58 7.48 -0.70
CA ARG A 57 7.93 7.92 0.66
C ARG A 57 8.28 6.71 1.56
N GLU A 58 7.75 6.66 2.78
CA GLU A 58 7.83 5.54 3.71
C GLU A 58 6.88 4.36 3.38
N TYR A 59 6.03 4.47 2.36
CA TYR A 59 5.05 3.42 2.00
C TYR A 59 5.62 2.52 0.90
N VAL A 60 5.80 1.25 1.23
CA VAL A 60 6.15 0.17 0.31
C VAL A 60 5.05 -0.86 0.39
N THR A 61 4.44 -1.16 -0.75
CA THR A 61 3.33 -2.12 -0.85
C THR A 61 3.73 -3.30 -1.71
N TYR A 62 3.62 -4.49 -1.15
CA TYR A 62 3.68 -5.75 -1.89
C TYR A 62 2.33 -6.45 -1.82
N THR A 63 1.94 -7.11 -2.91
CA THR A 63 0.73 -7.92 -3.00
C THR A 63 1.07 -9.29 -3.58
N GLY A 64 0.45 -10.33 -3.03
CA GLY A 64 0.82 -11.71 -3.27
C GLY A 64 -0.29 -12.71 -2.93
N ARG A 65 0.10 -13.97 -2.79
CA ARG A 65 -0.73 -15.02 -2.19
C ARG A 65 0.06 -15.81 -1.15
N TYR A 66 -0.57 -16.10 -0.02
CA TYR A 66 -0.02 -16.99 0.99
C TYR A 66 -1.00 -18.14 1.23
N LYS A 67 -0.55 -19.37 0.96
CA LYS A 67 -1.38 -20.58 1.04
C LYS A 67 -2.69 -20.44 0.23
N GLY A 68 -2.58 -19.86 -0.96
CA GLY A 68 -3.71 -19.60 -1.86
C GLY A 68 -4.59 -18.40 -1.50
N VAL A 69 -4.36 -17.73 -0.36
CA VAL A 69 -5.13 -16.55 0.07
C VAL A 69 -4.46 -15.27 -0.43
N PRO A 70 -5.17 -14.37 -1.15
CA PRO A 70 -4.64 -13.05 -1.52
C PRO A 70 -4.25 -12.24 -0.29
N ILE A 71 -3.05 -11.69 -0.27
CA ILE A 71 -2.51 -10.93 0.85
C ILE A 71 -1.64 -9.78 0.37
N SER A 72 -1.66 -8.67 1.09
CA SER A 72 -0.78 -7.53 0.90
C SER A 72 -0.03 -7.18 2.17
N ALA A 73 1.04 -6.42 2.02
CA ALA A 73 1.78 -5.80 3.11
C ALA A 73 2.18 -4.39 2.68
N THR A 74 1.90 -3.41 3.54
CA THR A 74 2.15 -1.98 3.28
C THR A 74 2.88 -1.40 4.47
N SER A 75 4.06 -0.81 4.27
CA SER A 75 4.76 -0.15 5.39
C SER A 75 4.05 1.12 5.82
N THR A 76 4.04 1.42 7.12
CA THR A 76 3.36 2.60 7.68
C THR A 76 4.31 3.65 8.24
N GLY A 77 5.62 3.41 8.26
CA GLY A 77 6.59 4.31 8.90
C GLY A 77 6.47 4.30 10.43
N ILE A 78 6.66 5.47 11.04
CA ILE A 78 6.63 5.67 12.50
C ILE A 78 5.62 6.76 12.82
N GLY A 79 4.72 6.50 13.76
CA GLY A 79 3.73 7.46 14.24
C GLY A 79 2.30 7.08 13.89
N SER A 80 1.36 7.63 14.64
CA SER A 80 -0.08 7.45 14.38
C SER A 80 -0.52 8.14 13.10
N GLU A 81 0.14 9.23 12.73
CA GLU A 81 -0.20 10.07 11.58
C GLU A 81 0.08 9.32 10.27
N SER A 82 1.27 8.74 10.13
CA SER A 82 1.65 7.97 8.94
C SER A 82 0.84 6.67 8.83
N THR A 83 0.55 6.04 9.97
CA THR A 83 -0.33 4.86 10.01
C THR A 83 -1.76 5.21 9.59
N ALA A 84 -2.31 6.34 10.05
CA ALA A 84 -3.64 6.79 9.67
C ALA A 84 -3.73 7.09 8.16
N ILE A 85 -2.70 7.74 7.59
CA ILE A 85 -2.60 7.97 6.14
C ILE A 85 -2.65 6.65 5.37
N ALA A 86 -1.83 5.67 5.76
CA ALA A 86 -1.82 4.36 5.09
C ALA A 86 -3.20 3.70 5.13
N ILE A 87 -3.83 3.66 6.29
CA ILE A 87 -5.14 3.00 6.48
C ILE A 87 -6.22 3.70 5.64
N GLU A 88 -6.33 5.03 5.73
CA GLU A 88 -7.35 5.80 5.01
C GLU A 88 -7.21 5.63 3.49
N GLU A 89 -5.99 5.68 2.96
CA GLU A 89 -5.76 5.50 1.53
C GLU A 89 -5.93 4.05 1.08
N LEU A 90 -5.54 3.06 1.89
CA LEU A 90 -5.79 1.64 1.60
C LEU A 90 -7.30 1.34 1.51
N LEU A 91 -8.09 1.85 2.45
CA LEU A 91 -9.55 1.69 2.46
C LEU A 91 -10.23 2.25 1.20
N ARG A 92 -9.63 3.24 0.54
CA ARG A 92 -10.16 3.80 -0.72
C ARG A 92 -9.89 2.93 -1.94
N VAL A 93 -8.88 2.06 -1.90
CA VAL A 93 -8.43 1.27 -3.05
C VAL A 93 -8.64 -0.25 -2.92
N GLY A 94 -8.97 -0.77 -1.74
CA GLY A 94 -9.35 -2.18 -1.58
C GLY A 94 -9.07 -2.74 -0.21
#